data_AF-A0A2A9CFR1-F1
#
_entry.id   AF-A0A2A9CFR1-F1
#
_cell.length_a   1.000
_cell.length_b   1.000
_cell.length_c   1.000
_cell.angle_alpha   90.00
_cell.angle_beta   90.00
_cell.angle_gamma   90.00
#
_symmetry.space_group_name_H-M   'P 1'
#
loop_
_entity.id
_entity.type
_entity.pdbx_description
1 polymer ?
#
loop_
_entity_poly.entity_id
_entity_poly.type
_entity_poly.pdbx_seq_one_letter_code
_entity_poly.pdbx_strand_id
1 'polypeptide(L)' 'MGVWYFLLLFIGLFLVGKGLIGSKRISFVCIGALFILFALFMFSPGSDEIIADLLNLN' A
#
# COMPACT_ATOMS: atom_id res chain seq x y z
N MET A 1 13.95 -0.28 -6.47
CA MET A 1 12.59 0.29 -6.22
C MET A 1 11.63 -0.74 -5.64
N GLY A 2 11.55 -1.97 -6.17
CA GLY A 2 10.63 -3.02 -5.68
C GLY A 2 10.72 -3.41 -4.19
N VAL A 3 11.92 -3.35 -3.57
CA VAL A 3 12.10 -3.68 -2.14
C VAL A 3 11.29 -2.75 -1.22
N TRP A 4 11.20 -1.47 -1.58
CA TRP A 4 10.44 -0.47 -0.82
C TRP A 4 8.92 -0.71 -0.93
N TYR A 5 8.44 -1.14 -2.09
CA TYR A 5 7.03 -1.51 -2.29
C TYR A 5 6.67 -2.78 -1.51
N PHE A 6 7.61 -3.73 -1.41
CA PHE A 6 7.44 -4.95 -0.63
C PHE A 6 7.34 -4.65 0.88
N LEU A 7 8.13 -3.70 1.37
CA LEU A 7 8.01 -3.17 2.74
C LEU A 7 6.63 -2.54 2.98
N LEU A 8 6.13 -1.75 2.03
CA LEU A 8 4.83 -1.10 2.10
C LEU A 8 3.68 -2.13 2.13
N LEU A 9 3.81 -3.20 1.35
CA LEU A 9 2.90 -4.35 1.36
C LEU A 9 2.86 -5.03 2.73
N PHE A 10 4.03 -5.30 3.33
CA PHE A 10 4.13 -5.90 4.67
C PHE A 10 3.51 -5.03 5.77
N ILE A 11 3.70 -3.71 5.68
CA ILE A 11 3.08 -2.75 6.60
C ILE A 11 1.55 -2.81 6.45
N GLY A 12 1.04 -2.82 5.22
CA GLY A 12 -0.39 -2.97 4.95
C GLY A 12 -0.97 -4.25 5.55
N LEU A 13 -0.28 -5.38 5.35
CA LEU A 13 -0.67 -6.68 5.92
C LEU A 13 -0.69 -6.66 7.46
N PHE A 14 0.31 -6.03 8.07
CA PHE A 14 0.39 -5.89 9.53
C PHE A 14 -0.75 -5.03 10.08
N LEU A 15 -1.11 -3.93 9.40
CA LEU A 15 -2.26 -3.09 9.76
C LEU A 15 -3.57 -3.86 9.66
N VAL A 16 -3.78 -4.65 8.59
CA VAL A 16 -4.96 -5.52 8.45
C VAL A 16 -5.00 -6.56 9.57
N GLY A 17 -3.88 -7.22 9.87
CA GLY A 17 -3.78 -8.20 10.95
C GLY A 17 -4.11 -7.61 12.32
N LYS A 18 -3.57 -6.43 12.66
CA LYS A 18 -3.92 -5.71 13.89
C LYS A 18 -5.38 -5.26 13.90
N GLY A 19 -5.91 -4.85 12.75
CA GLY A 19 -7.31 -4.46 12.59
C GLY A 19 -8.27 -5.63 12.87
N LEU A 20 -7.94 -6.84 12.44
CA LEU A 20 -8.75 -8.04 12.70
C LEU A 20 -8.78 -8.43 14.19
N ILE A 21 -7.70 -8.19 14.91
CA ILE A 21 -7.53 -8.61 16.32
C ILE A 21 -8.09 -7.58 17.32
N GLY A 22 -8.14 -6.28 16.98
CA GLY A 22 -8.54 -5.19 17.90
C GLY A 22 -10.00 -4.72 17.81
N SER A 23 -10.37 -3.73 18.64
CA SER A 23 -11.72 -3.10 18.69
C SER A 23 -11.96 -2.06 17.58
N LYS A 24 -10.92 -1.38 17.10
CA LYS A 24 -11.00 -0.40 15.98
C LYS A 24 -10.93 -1.10 14.60
N ARG A 25 -11.72 -2.16 14.42
CA ARG A 25 -11.58 -3.13 13.32
C ARG A 25 -11.59 -2.51 11.93
N ILE A 26 -12.59 -1.68 11.64
CA ILE A 26 -12.86 -1.25 10.28
C ILE A 26 -11.83 -0.22 9.79
N SER A 27 -11.46 0.75 10.63
CA SER A 27 -10.53 1.81 10.22
C SER A 27 -9.13 1.27 9.91
N PHE A 28 -8.59 0.36 10.74
CA PHE A 28 -7.28 -0.25 10.46
C PHE A 28 -7.30 -1.19 9.26
N VAL A 29 -8.39 -1.94 9.05
CA VAL A 29 -8.55 -2.81 7.89
C VAL A 29 -8.69 -2.00 6.60
N CYS A 30 -9.48 -0.93 6.59
CA CYS A 30 -9.63 -0.05 5.42
C CYS A 30 -8.29 0.62 5.05
N ILE A 31 -7.56 1.14 6.04
CA ILE A 31 -6.26 1.76 5.81
C ILE A 31 -5.26 0.70 5.32
N GLY A 32 -5.17 -0.45 5.99
CA GLY A 32 -4.27 -1.53 5.57
C GLY A 32 -4.58 -2.05 4.17
N ALA A 33 -5.86 -2.18 3.80
CA ALA A 33 -6.28 -2.57 2.46
C ALA A 33 -5.86 -1.54 1.39
N LEU A 34 -5.97 -0.24 1.68
CA LEU A 34 -5.47 0.83 0.81
C LEU A 34 -3.96 0.72 0.59
N PHE A 35 -3.19 0.49 1.65
CA PHE A 35 -1.74 0.28 1.55
C PHE A 35 -1.36 -0.95 0.73
N ILE A 36 -2.09 -2.06 0.87
CA ILE A 36 -1.88 -3.27 0.07
C ILE A 36 -2.18 -2.99 -1.41
N LEU A 37 -3.32 -2.35 -1.70
CA LEU A 37 -3.73 -2.02 -3.07
C LEU A 37 -2.70 -1.10 -3.75
N PHE A 38 -2.21 -0.10 -3.01
CA PHE A 38 -1.21 0.84 -3.51
C PHE A 38 0.15 0.17 -3.73
N ALA A 39 0.57 -0.72 -2.83
CA ALA A 39 1.79 -1.50 -3.02
C ALA A 39 1.71 -2.43 -4.24
N LEU A 40 0.56 -3.08 -4.46
CA LEU A 40 0.32 -3.90 -5.65
C LEU A 40 0.34 -3.07 -6.94
N PHE A 41 -0.25 -1.88 -6.92
CA PHE A 41 -0.20 -0.95 -8.04
C PHE A 41 1.24 -0.56 -8.40
N MET A 42 2.07 -0.23 -7.40
CA MET A 42 3.50 0.08 -7.59
C MET A 42 4.36 -1.11 -8.03
N PHE A 43 3.86 -2.34 -7.87
CA PHE A 43 4.50 -3.54 -8.41
C PHE A 43 4.19 -3.77 -9.90
N SER A 44 3.17 -3.12 -10.44
CA SER A 44 2.82 -3.22 -11.85
C SER A 44 3.86 -2.52 -12.72
N PRO A 45 4.30 -3.13 -13.84
CA PRO A 45 5.16 -2.43 -14.81
C PRO A 45 4.43 -1.20 -15.38
N GLY A 46 5.16 -0.08 -15.54
CA GLY A 46 4.61 1.21 -16.00
C GLY A 46 3.94 2.06 -14.91
N SER A 47 3.87 1.56 -13.67
CA SER A 47 3.31 2.34 -12.55
C SER A 47 4.19 3.52 -12.13
N ASP A 48 5.50 3.41 -12.34
CA ASP A 48 6.49 4.46 -12.12
C ASP A 48 6.29 5.67 -13.02
N GLU A 49 5.94 5.46 -14.29
CA GLU A 49 5.58 6.53 -15.24
C GLU A 49 4.30 7.25 -14.80
N ILE A 50 3.29 6.49 -14.38
CA ILE A 50 2.01 7.04 -13.88
C ILE A 50 2.25 7.88 -12.62
N ILE A 51 3.08 7.41 -11.68
CA ILE A 51 3.40 8.15 -10.45
C ILE A 51 4.25 9.39 -10.76
N ALA A 52 5.17 9.32 -11.71
CA ALA A 52 5.99 10.46 -12.12
C ALA A 52 5.12 11.59 -12.73
N ASP A 53 4.14 11.24 -13.55
CA ASP A 53 3.18 12.20 -14.12
C ASP A 53 2.26 12.80 -13.03
N LEU A 54 1.75 11.95 -12.13
CA LEU A 54 0.91 12.36 -10.99
C LEU A 54 1.62 13.34 -10.04
N LEU A 55 2.91 13.11 -9.79
CA LEU A 55 3.73 13.94 -8.92
C LEU A 55 4.38 15.12 -9.66
N ASN A 56 4.10 15.29 -10.96
CA ASN A 56 4.70 16.33 -11.80
C ASN A 56 6.24 16.33 -11.71
N LEU A 57 6.82 15.13 -11.65
CA LEU A 57 8.26 14.90 -11.61
C LEU A 57 8.87 14.85 -13.01
N ASN A 58 8.09 15.24 -14.03
CA ASN A 58 8.49 15.35 -15.43
C ASN A 58 9.41 16.55 -15.68
#